data_AF-A0A9E5NUA3-F1
#
_entry.id   AF-A0A9E5NUA3-F1
#
_cell.length_a   1.000
_cell.length_b   1.000
_cell.length_c   1.000
_cell.angle_alpha   90.00
_cell.angle_beta   90.00
_cell.angle_gamma   90.00
#
_symmetry.space_group_name_H-M   'P 1'
#
loop_
_entity.id
_entity.type
_entity.pdbx_description
1 polymer ?
#
loop_
_entity_poly.entity_id
_entity_poly.type
_entity_poly.pdbx_seq_one_letter_code
_entity_poly.pdbx_strand_id
1 'polypeptide(L)'
;MENQEDGDYGEFGDYGQAFLNQQDAGSGPYYVDVYEPGTKTVFRKFDDYWGGWEPGQVTEATFLIVSELATQKLMLQKGEVDFIEQWHSVESFEELKQADGVVVQEDPNVQLFFLSMHNGNPPLDNEDVRKAISYAFDYDTAVDIIFAGAAQARGSVPLLLPGHNPDATQYTYDLEKAKEHLAASGIDPAEYPLNYVYVSGLESEEKIGLLLQSNLKELGFELEMQPEPWARM
;
A
#
# COMPACT_ATOMS: atom_id res chain seq x y z
N MET A 1 -5.42 27.82 25.34
CA MET A 1 -5.97 28.06 23.98
C MET A 1 -7.37 27.45 23.93
N GLU A 2 -8.26 27.88 23.03
CA GLU A 2 -9.67 27.39 23.01
C GLU A 2 -9.80 25.87 22.82
N ASN A 3 -8.82 25.24 22.16
CA ASN A 3 -8.79 23.80 21.87
C ASN A 3 -7.66 23.06 22.61
N GLN A 4 -7.27 23.54 23.80
CA GLN A 4 -6.21 22.91 24.60
C GLN A 4 -6.79 21.83 25.50
N GLU A 5 -6.40 20.58 25.28
CA GLU A 5 -6.73 19.44 26.14
C GLU A 5 -5.48 18.95 26.89
N ASP A 6 -5.68 18.23 27.99
CA ASP A 6 -4.58 17.57 28.72
C ASP A 6 -3.97 16.46 27.84
N GLY A 7 -2.65 16.29 27.87
CA GLY A 7 -1.97 15.26 27.07
C GLY A 7 -0.50 15.04 27.46
N ASP A 8 0.18 14.19 26.69
CA ASP A 8 1.53 13.69 27.01
C ASP A 8 2.66 14.73 26.83
N TYR A 9 2.33 15.96 26.43
CA TYR A 9 3.31 16.98 26.05
C TYR A 9 3.42 18.16 27.01
N GLY A 10 3.09 17.96 28.30
CA GLY A 10 3.30 18.95 29.35
C GLY A 10 2.46 20.21 29.13
N GLU A 11 3.10 21.39 29.08
CA GLU A 11 2.36 22.67 28.90
C GLU A 11 1.67 22.79 27.53
N PHE A 12 2.07 21.97 26.56
CA PHE A 12 1.47 21.89 25.22
C PHE A 12 0.26 20.95 25.15
N GLY A 13 -0.10 20.28 26.25
CA GLY A 13 -1.29 19.43 26.31
C GLY A 13 -1.20 18.24 25.36
N ASP A 14 -2.25 18.04 24.56
CA ASP A 14 -2.34 17.00 23.53
C ASP A 14 -1.90 17.47 22.12
N TYR A 15 -1.37 18.69 21.97
CA TYR A 15 -1.10 19.33 20.67
C TYR A 15 -2.35 19.46 19.75
N GLY A 16 -3.55 19.49 20.32
CA GLY A 16 -4.81 19.59 19.56
C GLY A 16 -5.19 18.31 18.81
N GLN A 17 -4.62 17.16 19.17
CA GLN A 17 -4.96 15.87 18.57
C GLN A 17 -6.45 15.56 18.68
N ALA A 18 -7.05 15.78 19.85
CA ALA A 18 -8.47 15.55 20.07
C ALA A 18 -9.35 16.39 19.12
N PHE A 19 -8.96 17.65 18.91
CA PHE A 19 -9.62 18.56 17.96
C PHE A 19 -9.44 18.06 16.51
N LEU A 20 -8.21 17.78 16.10
CA LEU A 20 -7.85 17.37 14.73
C LEU A 20 -8.41 15.99 14.33
N ASN A 21 -8.83 15.17 15.28
CA ASN A 21 -9.53 13.91 14.99
C ASN A 21 -10.92 14.11 14.37
N GLN A 22 -11.52 15.30 14.51
CA GLN A 22 -12.88 15.57 14.02
C GLN A 22 -12.99 16.89 13.25
N GLN A 23 -12.01 17.77 13.37
CA GLN A 23 -12.01 19.11 12.81
C GLN A 23 -10.75 19.30 11.97
N ASP A 24 -10.80 20.21 11.01
CA ASP A 24 -9.62 20.60 10.26
C ASP A 24 -8.97 21.87 10.84
N ALA A 25 -7.68 22.03 10.53
CA ALA A 25 -6.92 23.26 10.79
C ALA A 25 -5.97 23.53 9.60
N GLY A 26 -6.48 23.33 8.39
CA GLY A 26 -5.73 23.50 7.15
C GLY A 26 -5.62 24.96 6.72
N SER A 27 -4.70 25.24 5.79
CA SER A 27 -4.57 26.53 5.08
C SER A 27 -4.75 26.37 3.56
N GLY A 28 -5.31 25.24 3.15
CA GLY A 28 -5.50 24.85 1.76
C GLY A 28 -6.75 25.48 1.12
N PRO A 29 -7.00 25.17 -0.16
CA PRO A 29 -8.16 25.66 -0.87
C PRO A 29 -9.47 25.06 -0.35
N TYR A 30 -9.46 23.85 0.22
CA TYR A 30 -10.69 23.24 0.75
C TYR A 30 -10.58 23.02 2.26
N TYR A 31 -11.72 23.12 2.93
CA TYR A 31 -11.90 22.74 4.33
C TYR A 31 -12.80 21.49 4.43
N VAL A 32 -12.69 20.74 5.52
CA VAL A 32 -13.53 19.57 5.80
C VAL A 32 -14.90 20.05 6.29
N ASP A 33 -15.93 19.87 5.47
CA ASP A 33 -17.31 20.24 5.80
C ASP A 33 -18.05 19.10 6.53
N VAL A 34 -17.79 17.86 6.12
CA VAL A 34 -18.35 16.66 6.76
C VAL A 34 -17.27 15.59 6.86
N TYR A 35 -17.14 15.00 8.05
CA TYR A 35 -16.32 13.82 8.28
C TYR A 35 -17.18 12.72 8.92
N GLU A 36 -17.45 11.67 8.14
CA GLU A 36 -18.16 10.46 8.59
C GLU A 36 -17.20 9.27 8.49
N PRO A 37 -16.51 8.91 9.60
CA PRO A 37 -15.50 7.85 9.62
C PRO A 37 -16.00 6.55 8.97
N GLY A 38 -15.20 6.01 8.04
CA GLY A 38 -15.51 4.79 7.32
C GLY A 38 -16.64 4.91 6.28
N THR A 39 -17.19 6.10 6.06
CA THR A 39 -18.28 6.34 5.10
C THR A 39 -17.90 7.36 4.04
N LYS A 40 -17.66 8.61 4.44
CA LYS A 40 -17.30 9.68 3.50
C LYS A 40 -16.63 10.86 4.18
N THR A 41 -15.91 11.64 3.38
CA THR A 41 -15.45 12.98 3.74
C THR A 41 -15.89 13.96 2.65
N VAL A 42 -16.54 15.05 3.06
CA VAL A 42 -16.95 16.13 2.14
C VAL A 42 -16.06 17.33 2.38
N PHE A 43 -15.42 17.79 1.31
CA PHE A 43 -14.57 18.96 1.28
C PHE A 43 -15.31 20.08 0.57
N ARG A 44 -15.26 21.29 1.13
CA ARG A 44 -15.82 22.49 0.51
C ARG A 44 -14.78 23.57 0.33
N LYS A 45 -14.98 24.38 -0.70
CA LYS A 45 -14.16 25.55 -1.00
C LYS A 45 -14.05 26.47 0.22
N PHE A 46 -12.82 26.80 0.58
CA PHE A 46 -12.48 27.88 1.50
C PHE A 46 -12.37 29.20 0.72
N ASP A 47 -13.33 30.09 0.93
CA ASP A 47 -13.44 31.34 0.16
C ASP A 47 -12.24 32.28 0.34
N ASP A 48 -11.63 32.28 1.53
CA ASP A 48 -10.48 33.12 1.87
C ASP A 48 -9.13 32.43 1.57
N TYR A 49 -9.12 31.41 0.70
CA TYR A 49 -7.88 30.76 0.29
C TYR A 49 -6.92 31.77 -0.33
N TRP A 50 -5.72 31.86 0.24
CA TRP A 50 -4.71 32.85 -0.12
C TRP A 50 -4.23 32.74 -1.59
N GLY A 51 -4.35 31.56 -2.20
CA GLY A 51 -4.01 31.33 -3.61
C GLY A 51 -5.07 31.86 -4.58
N GLY A 52 -6.23 32.30 -4.08
CA GLY A 52 -7.35 32.78 -4.89
C GLY A 52 -8.13 31.66 -5.59
N TRP A 53 -9.18 32.06 -6.30
CA TRP A 53 -10.08 31.17 -7.03
C TRP A 53 -10.40 31.72 -8.42
N GLU A 54 -10.41 30.82 -9.40
CA GLU A 54 -10.77 31.09 -10.78
C GLU A 54 -12.15 30.52 -11.12
N PRO A 55 -12.89 31.15 -12.04
CA PRO A 55 -14.18 30.62 -12.49
C PRO A 55 -14.07 29.20 -13.06
N GLY A 56 -15.02 28.33 -12.68
CA GLY A 56 -15.11 26.96 -13.19
C GLY A 56 -14.32 25.92 -12.38
N GLN A 57 -13.64 26.32 -11.31
CA GLN A 57 -13.02 25.37 -10.38
C GLN A 57 -14.07 24.64 -9.53
N VAL A 58 -13.75 23.41 -9.14
CA VAL A 58 -14.58 22.57 -8.27
C VAL A 58 -14.77 23.27 -6.91
N THR A 59 -16.00 23.30 -6.40
CA THR A 59 -16.33 23.96 -5.12
C THR A 59 -16.64 22.99 -4.00
N GLU A 60 -16.92 21.73 -4.34
CA GLU A 60 -17.19 20.64 -3.41
C GLU A 60 -16.59 19.35 -3.97
N ALA A 61 -15.93 18.57 -3.12
CA ALA A 61 -15.43 17.25 -3.46
C ALA A 61 -15.84 16.26 -2.38
N THR A 62 -16.35 15.09 -2.78
CA THR A 62 -16.72 14.03 -1.84
C THR A 62 -15.84 12.82 -2.04
N PHE A 63 -15.17 12.40 -0.99
CA PHE A 63 -14.41 11.16 -0.93
C PHE A 63 -15.30 10.11 -0.29
N LEU A 64 -15.67 9.07 -1.04
CA LEU A 64 -16.46 7.95 -0.57
C LEU A 64 -15.53 6.80 -0.18
N ILE A 65 -15.78 6.17 0.98
CA ILE A 65 -15.04 4.98 1.40
C ILE A 65 -15.78 3.76 0.87
N VAL A 66 -15.26 3.16 -0.20
CA VAL A 66 -15.81 1.97 -0.85
C VAL A 66 -14.71 0.90 -0.91
N SER A 67 -14.74 -0.08 -0.01
CA SER A 67 -13.67 -1.07 0.11
C SER A 67 -13.56 -2.02 -1.09
N GLU A 68 -14.65 -2.27 -1.79
CA GLU A 68 -14.70 -3.25 -2.88
C GLU A 68 -14.32 -2.62 -4.22
N LEU A 69 -13.15 -2.96 -4.76
CA LEU A 69 -12.64 -2.45 -6.05
C LEU A 69 -13.63 -2.68 -7.21
N ALA A 70 -14.32 -3.83 -7.25
CA ALA A 70 -15.33 -4.09 -8.26
C ALA A 70 -16.51 -3.10 -8.20
N THR A 71 -16.88 -2.65 -6.99
CA THR A 71 -17.93 -1.65 -6.78
C THR A 71 -17.46 -0.28 -7.25
N GLN A 72 -16.22 0.12 -6.91
CA GLN A 72 -15.64 1.38 -7.39
C GLN A 72 -15.65 1.45 -8.93
N LYS A 73 -15.20 0.38 -9.60
CA LYS A 73 -15.20 0.28 -11.07
C LYS A 73 -16.59 0.48 -11.66
N LEU A 74 -17.60 -0.17 -11.07
CA LEU A 74 -18.99 -0.06 -11.52
C LEU A 74 -19.55 1.36 -11.30
N MET A 75 -19.23 1.99 -10.18
CA MET A 75 -19.64 3.37 -9.91
C MET A 75 -19.06 4.33 -10.95
N LEU A 76 -17.78 4.18 -11.29
CA LEU A 76 -17.13 4.99 -12.34
C LEU A 76 -17.80 4.78 -13.70
N GLN A 77 -18.02 3.53 -14.11
CA GLN A 77 -18.66 3.21 -15.40
C GLN A 77 -20.10 3.75 -15.52
N LYS A 78 -20.79 3.92 -14.39
CA LYS A 78 -22.13 4.53 -14.34
C LYS A 78 -22.13 6.05 -14.23
N GLY A 79 -20.96 6.68 -14.06
CA GLY A 79 -20.82 8.10 -13.78
C GLY A 79 -21.33 8.50 -12.40
N GLU A 80 -21.34 7.56 -11.44
CA GLU A 80 -21.69 7.84 -10.03
C GLU A 80 -20.50 8.47 -9.27
N VAL A 81 -19.27 8.29 -9.76
CA VAL A 81 -18.04 8.93 -9.27
C VAL A 81 -17.19 9.41 -10.44
N ASP A 82 -16.40 10.45 -10.20
CA ASP A 82 -15.49 11.02 -11.22
C ASP A 82 -14.10 10.37 -11.23
N PHE A 83 -13.67 9.81 -10.09
CA PHE A 83 -12.35 9.19 -9.90
C PHE A 83 -12.46 7.93 -9.05
N ILE A 84 -11.60 6.95 -9.34
CA ILE A 84 -11.35 5.77 -8.51
C ILE A 84 -9.84 5.63 -8.31
N GLU A 85 -9.44 4.84 -7.32
CA GLU A 85 -8.03 4.71 -6.94
C GLU A 85 -7.22 3.83 -7.91
N GLN A 86 -5.90 3.80 -7.71
CA GLN A 86 -4.97 3.09 -8.59
C GLN A 86 -4.86 1.58 -8.34
N TRP A 87 -5.54 1.05 -7.31
CA TRP A 87 -5.33 -0.32 -6.81
C TRP A 87 -6.08 -1.42 -7.57
N HIS A 88 -6.67 -1.09 -8.72
CA HIS A 88 -7.37 -2.05 -9.55
C HIS A 88 -6.39 -2.98 -10.29
N SER A 89 -6.89 -4.16 -10.66
CA SER A 89 -6.13 -5.10 -11.47
C SER A 89 -5.84 -4.56 -12.87
N VAL A 90 -4.77 -5.05 -13.50
CA VAL A 90 -4.41 -4.73 -14.90
C VAL A 90 -5.58 -5.01 -15.84
N GLU A 91 -6.26 -6.15 -15.66
CA GLU A 91 -7.47 -6.49 -16.43
C GLU A 91 -8.58 -5.45 -16.25
N SER A 92 -8.81 -4.98 -15.02
CA SER A 92 -9.80 -3.92 -14.77
C SER A 92 -9.44 -2.61 -15.47
N PHE A 93 -8.16 -2.24 -15.54
CA PHE A 93 -7.72 -1.08 -16.30
C PHE A 93 -7.90 -1.26 -17.80
N GLU A 94 -7.60 -2.44 -18.35
CA GLU A 94 -7.83 -2.74 -19.78
C GLU A 94 -9.31 -2.71 -20.16
N GLU A 95 -10.21 -3.12 -19.25
CA GLU A 95 -11.66 -2.94 -19.41
C GLU A 95 -12.06 -1.46 -19.35
N LEU A 96 -11.53 -0.71 -18.39
CA LEU A 96 -11.85 0.72 -18.22
C LEU A 96 -11.37 1.59 -19.39
N LYS A 97 -10.23 1.23 -20.02
CA LYS A 97 -9.76 1.88 -21.26
C LYS A 97 -10.75 1.77 -22.41
N GLN A 98 -11.63 0.77 -22.39
CA GLN A 98 -12.65 0.52 -23.41
C GLN A 98 -14.01 1.11 -23.03
N ALA A 99 -14.17 1.65 -21.81
CA ALA A 99 -15.42 2.20 -21.34
C ALA A 99 -15.64 3.64 -21.84
N ASP A 100 -16.85 3.92 -22.32
CA ASP A 100 -17.22 5.26 -22.80
C ASP A 100 -17.13 6.29 -21.67
N GLY A 101 -16.46 7.42 -21.94
CA GLY A 101 -16.34 8.53 -21.00
C GLY A 101 -15.32 8.34 -19.88
N VAL A 102 -14.60 7.19 -19.85
CA VAL A 102 -13.53 6.94 -18.90
C VAL A 102 -12.18 7.23 -19.54
N VAL A 103 -11.31 7.90 -18.79
CA VAL A 103 -9.90 8.09 -19.14
C VAL A 103 -9.05 7.32 -18.14
N VAL A 104 -8.21 6.41 -18.63
CA VAL A 104 -7.17 5.77 -17.82
C VAL A 104 -5.86 6.52 -18.08
N GLN A 105 -5.38 7.21 -17.05
CA GLN A 105 -4.10 7.91 -17.06
C GLN A 105 -3.03 6.99 -16.48
N GLU A 106 -1.94 6.82 -17.21
CA GLU A 106 -0.76 6.08 -16.76
C GLU A 106 0.38 7.06 -16.51
N ASP A 107 0.78 7.22 -15.24
CA ASP A 107 1.88 8.07 -14.84
C ASP A 107 2.96 7.26 -14.09
N PRO A 108 4.25 7.59 -14.25
CA PRO A 108 5.31 6.93 -13.48
C PRO A 108 5.10 7.10 -11.98
N ASN A 109 5.02 5.99 -11.26
CA ASN A 109 4.87 5.96 -9.80
C ASN A 109 6.24 5.79 -9.13
N VAL A 110 6.47 6.53 -8.03
CA VAL A 110 7.68 6.42 -7.18
C VAL A 110 7.46 5.51 -5.96
N GLN A 111 6.39 4.74 -5.95
CA GLN A 111 6.06 3.82 -4.88
C GLN A 111 6.91 2.54 -4.94
N LEU A 112 7.30 2.04 -3.77
CA LEU A 112 7.88 0.72 -3.61
C LEU A 112 6.87 -0.19 -2.93
N PHE A 113 6.72 -1.39 -3.49
CA PHE A 113 6.10 -2.50 -2.80
C PHE A 113 7.20 -3.43 -2.28
N PHE A 114 7.17 -3.76 -0.99
CA PHE A 114 8.14 -4.65 -0.37
C PHE A 114 7.50 -5.43 0.78
N LEU A 115 8.03 -6.63 1.01
CA LEU A 115 7.63 -7.48 2.11
C LEU A 115 8.45 -7.16 3.35
N SER A 116 7.79 -6.69 4.40
CA SER A 116 8.43 -6.44 5.69
C SER A 116 8.54 -7.74 6.48
N MET A 117 9.75 -8.08 6.93
CA MET A 117 10.01 -9.22 7.80
C MET A 117 10.25 -8.74 9.23
N HIS A 118 9.60 -9.36 10.22
CA HIS A 118 9.71 -8.96 11.62
C HIS A 118 11.02 -9.47 12.24
N ASN A 119 12.09 -8.69 12.12
CA ASN A 119 13.45 -9.05 12.56
C ASN A 119 13.61 -9.25 14.09
N GLY A 120 12.57 -9.05 14.89
CA GLY A 120 12.58 -9.30 16.34
C GLY A 120 11.99 -10.64 16.77
N ASN A 121 11.44 -11.44 15.83
CA ASN A 121 10.77 -12.70 16.14
C ASN A 121 11.42 -13.86 15.38
N PRO A 122 11.68 -15.01 16.03
CA PRO A 122 12.05 -16.23 15.34
C PRO A 122 11.00 -16.65 14.29
N PRO A 123 11.39 -17.19 13.12
CA PRO A 123 12.77 -17.40 12.67
C PRO A 123 13.34 -16.19 11.88
N LEU A 124 12.57 -15.11 11.75
CA LEU A 124 12.90 -13.94 10.94
C LEU A 124 13.95 -13.02 11.58
N ASP A 125 14.27 -13.21 12.86
CA ASP A 125 15.41 -12.59 13.52
C ASP A 125 16.76 -13.07 12.96
N ASN A 126 16.81 -14.28 12.41
CA ASN A 126 17.99 -14.83 11.72
C ASN A 126 18.14 -14.25 10.29
N GLU A 127 19.29 -13.64 10.01
CA GLU A 127 19.58 -13.04 8.70
C GLU A 127 19.60 -14.06 7.56
N ASP A 128 20.10 -15.27 7.80
CA ASP A 128 20.13 -16.31 6.77
C ASP A 128 18.72 -16.80 6.42
N VAL A 129 17.78 -16.83 7.36
CA VAL A 129 16.37 -17.12 7.04
C VAL A 129 15.79 -16.04 6.13
N ARG A 130 16.05 -14.76 6.41
CA ARG A 130 15.57 -13.65 5.56
C ARG A 130 16.17 -13.69 4.15
N LYS A 131 17.46 -14.05 4.04
CA LYS A 131 18.11 -14.28 2.75
C LYS A 131 17.52 -15.47 2.02
N ALA A 132 17.25 -16.57 2.71
CA ALA A 132 16.61 -17.76 2.14
C ALA A 132 15.24 -17.42 1.54
N ILE A 133 14.39 -16.71 2.29
CA ILE A 133 13.09 -16.21 1.81
C ILE A 133 13.26 -15.31 0.59
N SER A 134 14.23 -14.38 0.63
CA SER A 134 14.48 -13.45 -0.49
C SER A 134 14.93 -14.18 -1.76
N TYR A 135 15.81 -15.18 -1.67
CA TYR A 135 16.24 -15.97 -2.83
C TYR A 135 15.19 -16.98 -3.30
N ALA A 136 14.24 -17.38 -2.45
CA ALA A 136 13.15 -18.27 -2.85
C ALA A 136 12.02 -17.56 -3.59
N PHE A 137 11.93 -16.23 -3.53
CA PHE A 137 10.83 -15.50 -4.14
C PHE A 137 11.00 -15.35 -5.66
N ASP A 138 9.96 -15.67 -6.43
CA ASP A 138 9.93 -15.50 -7.88
C ASP A 138 9.61 -14.04 -8.26
N TYR A 139 10.66 -13.23 -8.34
CA TYR A 139 10.55 -11.81 -8.68
C TYR A 139 10.00 -11.58 -10.10
N ASP A 140 10.30 -12.45 -11.06
CA ASP A 140 9.87 -12.29 -12.46
C ASP A 140 8.36 -12.47 -12.57
N THR A 141 7.81 -13.52 -11.95
CA THR A 141 6.34 -13.70 -11.85
C THR A 141 5.68 -12.51 -11.16
N ALA A 142 6.28 -11.97 -10.10
CA ALA A 142 5.72 -10.82 -9.39
C ALA A 142 5.66 -9.55 -10.27
N VAL A 143 6.72 -9.22 -11.03
CA VAL A 143 6.78 -8.00 -11.84
C VAL A 143 6.07 -8.13 -13.19
N ASP A 144 6.14 -9.30 -13.83
CA ASP A 144 5.60 -9.50 -15.17
C ASP A 144 4.11 -9.85 -15.17
N ILE A 145 3.63 -10.54 -14.11
CA ILE A 145 2.26 -11.07 -14.05
C ILE A 145 1.40 -10.32 -13.02
N ILE A 146 1.91 -10.15 -11.79
CA ILE A 146 1.09 -9.56 -10.70
C ILE A 146 1.06 -8.04 -10.80
N PHE A 147 2.22 -7.41 -10.93
CA PHE A 147 2.40 -5.96 -11.07
C PHE A 147 2.81 -5.56 -12.48
N ALA A 148 2.20 -6.17 -13.51
CA ALA A 148 2.62 -6.02 -14.90
C ALA A 148 2.96 -4.56 -15.27
N GLY A 149 4.19 -4.35 -15.75
CA GLY A 149 4.73 -3.01 -16.05
C GLY A 149 5.58 -2.38 -14.94
N ALA A 150 5.66 -3.01 -13.76
CA ALA A 150 6.59 -2.63 -12.72
C ALA A 150 8.02 -3.10 -13.02
N ALA A 151 8.98 -2.53 -12.28
CA ALA A 151 10.36 -3.01 -12.25
C ALA A 151 10.67 -3.56 -10.85
N GLN A 152 11.48 -4.60 -10.77
CA GLN A 152 11.94 -5.12 -9.49
C GLN A 152 12.69 -4.01 -8.73
N ALA A 153 12.30 -3.79 -7.48
CA ALA A 153 12.95 -2.81 -6.62
C ALA A 153 14.42 -3.19 -6.37
N ARG A 154 15.30 -2.19 -6.41
CA ARG A 154 16.72 -2.33 -6.08
C ARG A 154 17.09 -1.35 -4.97
N GLY A 155 17.05 -1.85 -3.75
CA GLY A 155 17.19 -1.04 -2.53
C GLY A 155 15.91 -0.26 -2.17
N SER A 156 16.03 0.60 -1.16
CA SER A 156 14.90 1.37 -0.59
C SER A 156 14.59 2.68 -1.32
N VAL A 157 15.40 3.06 -2.32
CA VAL A 157 15.19 4.29 -3.09
C VAL A 157 14.64 3.93 -4.48
N PRO A 158 13.40 4.35 -4.82
CA PRO A 158 12.80 4.13 -6.14
C PRO A 158 13.70 4.58 -7.29
N LEU A 159 13.64 3.87 -8.41
CA LEU A 159 14.48 4.12 -9.61
C LEU A 159 14.41 5.56 -10.12
N LEU A 160 13.25 6.21 -10.00
CA LEU A 160 13.00 7.55 -10.51
C LEU A 160 13.44 8.67 -9.57
N LEU A 161 13.85 8.34 -8.33
CA LEU A 161 14.23 9.34 -7.33
C LEU A 161 15.74 9.58 -7.29
N PRO A 162 16.19 10.83 -7.06
CA PRO A 162 17.59 11.12 -6.74
C PRO A 162 18.07 10.28 -5.55
N GLY A 163 19.26 9.69 -5.67
CA GLY A 163 19.82 8.80 -4.65
C GLY A 163 19.58 7.31 -4.90
N HIS A 164 18.87 6.94 -5.97
CA HIS A 164 18.82 5.54 -6.41
C HIS A 164 20.23 4.99 -6.65
N ASN A 165 20.54 3.85 -6.05
CA ASN A 165 21.81 3.17 -6.23
C ASN A 165 21.64 1.98 -7.20
N PRO A 166 22.04 2.12 -8.47
CA PRO A 166 21.92 1.05 -9.46
C PRO A 166 22.92 -0.08 -9.22
N ASP A 167 23.77 -0.01 -8.20
CA ASP A 167 24.72 -1.05 -7.81
C ASP A 167 24.34 -1.76 -6.50
N ALA A 168 23.21 -1.40 -5.87
CA ALA A 168 22.76 -2.04 -4.63
C ALA A 168 22.52 -3.55 -4.82
N THR A 169 22.57 -4.33 -3.74
CA THR A 169 22.28 -5.77 -3.83
C THR A 169 20.85 -6.00 -4.35
N GLN A 170 20.71 -6.91 -5.30
CA GLN A 170 19.44 -7.32 -5.87
C GLN A 170 19.35 -8.84 -5.74
N TYR A 171 18.26 -9.32 -5.13
CA TYR A 171 17.98 -10.74 -5.01
C TYR A 171 17.38 -11.26 -6.32
N THR A 172 17.61 -12.54 -6.59
CA THR A 172 17.06 -13.26 -7.75
C THR A 172 16.42 -14.53 -7.25
N TYR A 173 15.49 -15.10 -8.02
CA TYR A 173 14.98 -16.43 -7.73
C TYR A 173 16.10 -17.48 -7.93
N ASP A 174 16.62 -18.01 -6.82
CA ASP A 174 17.73 -18.97 -6.77
C ASP A 174 17.49 -19.93 -5.59
N LEU A 175 16.73 -20.99 -5.87
CA LEU A 175 16.34 -21.97 -4.85
C LEU A 175 17.53 -22.68 -4.21
N GLU A 176 18.64 -22.84 -4.92
CA GLU A 176 19.83 -23.50 -4.36
C GLU A 176 20.53 -22.60 -3.33
N LYS A 177 20.68 -21.29 -3.62
CA LYS A 177 21.12 -20.33 -2.60
C LYS A 177 20.15 -20.20 -1.44
N ALA A 178 18.85 -20.26 -1.73
CA ALA A 178 17.83 -20.22 -0.68
C ALA A 178 18.02 -21.38 0.31
N LYS A 179 18.20 -22.61 -0.20
CA LYS A 179 18.50 -23.80 0.62
C LYS A 179 19.85 -23.70 1.33
N GLU A 180 20.88 -23.14 0.71
CA GLU A 180 22.19 -22.92 1.33
C GLU A 180 22.07 -22.02 2.57
N HIS A 181 21.40 -20.88 2.44
CA HIS A 181 21.14 -19.97 3.55
C HIS A 181 20.27 -20.63 4.62
N LEU A 182 19.21 -21.34 4.22
CA LEU A 182 18.36 -22.04 5.18
C LEU A 182 19.15 -23.09 5.97
N ALA A 183 20.01 -23.88 5.33
CA ALA A 183 20.87 -24.84 6.01
C ALA A 183 21.88 -24.15 6.95
N ALA A 184 22.46 -23.02 6.53
CA ALA A 184 23.37 -22.23 7.36
C ALA A 184 22.68 -21.64 8.60
N SER A 185 21.38 -21.34 8.51
CA SER A 185 20.58 -20.83 9.63
C SER A 185 20.39 -21.84 10.76
N GLY A 186 20.45 -23.15 10.45
CA GLY A 186 20.19 -24.23 11.41
C GLY A 186 18.72 -24.35 11.83
N ILE A 187 17.81 -23.62 11.19
CA ILE A 187 16.36 -23.65 11.46
C ILE A 187 15.72 -24.82 10.70
N ASP A 188 14.83 -25.55 11.38
CA ASP A 188 13.85 -26.43 10.73
C ASP A 188 12.59 -25.63 10.40
N PRO A 189 12.30 -25.36 9.11
CA PRO A 189 11.12 -24.61 8.68
C PRO A 189 9.78 -25.14 9.23
N ALA A 190 9.68 -26.45 9.46
CA ALA A 190 8.44 -27.08 9.93
C ALA A 190 8.10 -26.68 11.37
N GLU A 191 9.05 -26.19 12.15
CA GLU A 191 8.83 -25.70 13.51
C GLU A 191 8.34 -24.24 13.55
N TYR A 192 8.41 -23.52 12.43
CA TYR A 192 8.18 -22.07 12.35
C TYR A 192 7.19 -21.70 11.24
N PRO A 193 5.87 -21.89 11.45
CA PRO A 193 4.88 -21.35 10.55
C PRO A 193 5.00 -19.82 10.49
N LEU A 194 4.86 -19.27 9.29
CA LEU A 194 4.96 -17.84 9.02
C LEU A 194 3.57 -17.28 8.70
N ASN A 195 3.34 -16.01 9.05
CA ASN A 195 2.12 -15.30 8.69
C ASN A 195 2.44 -14.25 7.62
N TYR A 196 1.64 -14.20 6.57
CA TYR A 196 1.63 -13.13 5.59
C TYR A 196 0.39 -12.26 5.82
N VAL A 197 0.61 -11.09 6.42
CA VAL A 197 -0.45 -10.10 6.66
C VAL A 197 -0.54 -9.18 5.45
N TYR A 198 -1.75 -8.99 4.93
CA TYR A 198 -2.02 -8.15 3.77
C TYR A 198 -3.37 -7.47 3.87
N VAL A 199 -3.58 -6.41 3.09
CA VAL A 199 -4.84 -5.68 3.08
C VAL A 199 -5.92 -6.53 2.38
N SER A 200 -6.98 -6.83 3.12
CA SER A 200 -8.17 -7.51 2.57
C SER A 200 -8.78 -6.70 1.43
N GLY A 201 -9.01 -7.34 0.28
CA GLY A 201 -9.57 -6.72 -0.92
C GLY A 201 -8.52 -6.21 -1.92
N LEU A 202 -7.23 -6.16 -1.57
CA LEU A 202 -6.16 -5.85 -2.51
C LEU A 202 -5.66 -7.12 -3.20
N GLU A 203 -6.19 -7.37 -4.40
CA GLU A 203 -5.91 -8.57 -5.19
C GLU A 203 -4.41 -8.78 -5.49
N SER A 204 -3.66 -7.69 -5.70
CA SER A 204 -2.22 -7.77 -5.95
C SER A 204 -1.44 -8.28 -4.73
N GLU A 205 -1.79 -7.85 -3.52
CA GLU A 205 -1.15 -8.34 -2.30
C GLU A 205 -1.53 -9.80 -2.02
N GLU A 206 -2.79 -10.17 -2.23
CA GLU A 206 -3.22 -11.57 -2.12
C GLU A 206 -2.42 -12.48 -3.07
N LYS A 207 -2.27 -12.08 -4.34
CA LYS A 207 -1.48 -12.82 -5.33
C LYS A 207 0.00 -12.92 -4.94
N ILE A 208 0.59 -11.88 -4.37
CA ILE A 208 1.96 -11.93 -3.84
C ILE A 208 2.06 -12.94 -2.71
N GLY A 209 1.11 -12.94 -1.77
CA GLY A 209 1.09 -13.90 -0.68
C GLY A 209 0.93 -15.34 -1.15
N LEU A 210 0.09 -15.60 -2.17
CA LEU A 210 -0.06 -16.92 -2.79
C LEU A 210 1.23 -17.36 -3.51
N LEU A 211 1.89 -16.44 -4.21
CA LEU A 211 3.19 -16.71 -4.84
C LEU A 211 4.25 -17.05 -3.77
N LEU A 212 4.34 -16.23 -2.72
CA LEU A 212 5.24 -16.47 -1.60
C LEU A 212 4.94 -17.80 -0.92
N GLN A 213 3.66 -18.15 -0.69
CA GLN A 213 3.26 -19.43 -0.13
C GLN A 213 3.74 -20.60 -0.99
N SER A 214 3.57 -20.52 -2.31
CA SER A 214 4.06 -21.53 -3.25
C SER A 214 5.58 -21.68 -3.18
N ASN A 215 6.31 -20.57 -3.22
CA ASN A 215 7.78 -20.57 -3.18
C ASN A 215 8.33 -21.08 -1.85
N LEU A 216 7.77 -20.63 -0.71
CA LEU A 216 8.24 -21.02 0.62
C LEU A 216 7.95 -22.48 0.96
N LYS A 217 6.94 -23.08 0.32
CA LYS A 217 6.70 -24.52 0.40
C LYS A 217 7.87 -25.34 -0.15
N GLU A 218 8.62 -24.83 -1.13
CA GLU A 218 9.83 -25.49 -1.65
C GLU A 218 10.98 -25.49 -0.64
N LEU A 219 10.96 -24.56 0.32
CA LEU A 219 11.85 -24.52 1.47
C LEU A 219 11.32 -25.31 2.67
N GLY A 220 10.07 -25.75 2.64
CA GLY A 220 9.43 -26.49 3.74
C GLY A 220 8.73 -25.60 4.78
N PHE A 221 8.65 -24.28 4.57
CA PHE A 221 7.86 -23.41 5.42
C PHE A 221 6.36 -23.56 5.13
N GLU A 222 5.55 -23.46 6.18
CA GLU A 222 4.13 -23.21 6.08
C GLU A 222 3.88 -21.69 6.19
N LEU A 223 3.13 -21.12 5.24
CA LEU A 223 2.76 -19.71 5.24
C LEU A 223 1.23 -19.56 5.33
N GLU A 224 0.75 -18.94 6.39
CA GLU A 224 -0.66 -18.62 6.61
C GLU A 224 -0.98 -17.22 6.04
N MET A 225 -2.02 -17.15 5.20
CA MET A 225 -2.52 -15.89 4.65
C MET A 225 -3.44 -15.21 5.67
N GLN A 226 -3.13 -13.98 6.08
CA GLN A 226 -3.87 -13.23 7.10
C GLN A 226 -4.37 -11.89 6.53
N PRO A 227 -5.58 -11.86 5.94
CA PRO A 227 -6.18 -10.62 5.45
C PRO A 227 -6.63 -9.75 6.62
N GLU A 228 -6.25 -8.47 6.63
CA GLU A 228 -6.71 -7.47 7.60
C GLU A 228 -7.26 -6.22 6.87
N PRO A 229 -8.24 -5.52 7.44
CA PRO A 229 -8.64 -4.22 6.91
C PRO A 229 -7.53 -3.19 7.12
N TRP A 230 -7.48 -2.15 6.28
CA TRP A 230 -6.50 -1.04 6.40
C TRP A 230 -6.34 -0.47 7.82
N ALA A 231 -7.43 -0.37 8.59
CA ALA A 231 -7.39 0.15 9.95
C ALA A 231 -6.65 -0.74 10.97
N ARG A 232 -6.20 -1.93 10.55
CA ARG A 232 -5.50 -2.92 11.39
C ARG A 232 -4.14 -3.35 10.83
N MET A 233 -3.73 -2.81 9.68
CA MET A 233 -2.37 -2.97 9.13
C MET A 233 -1.37 -2.10 9.89
#